data_AF-A0A6G6KA45-F1
#
_entry.id   AF-A0A6G6KA45-F1
#
_cell.length_a   1.000
_cell.length_b   1.000
_cell.length_c   1.000
_cell.angle_alpha   90.00
_cell.angle_beta   90.00
_cell.angle_gamma   90.00
#
_symmetry.space_group_name_H-M   'P 1'
#
loop_
_entity.id
_entity.type
_entity.pdbx_description
1 polymer ?
#
loop_
_entity_poly.entity_id
_entity_poly.type
_entity_poly.pdbx_seq_one_letter_code
_entity_poly.pdbx_strand_id
1 'polypeptide(L)'
;MEWTPLTIFIFLFSGTAGVLAYGLLKRPVWMWYLGWWMFYLFAIYFGDGFIAMFTHMRDTKDLAMSLLWLVGGFLIWIVGVRWWSKNRHQFGRSTDAQKGK
;
A
#
# COMPACT_ATOMS: atom_id res chain seq x y z
N MET A 1 -8.56 -25.35 -15.24
CA MET A 1 -7.45 -24.91 -14.36
C MET A 1 -7.94 -23.68 -13.64
N GLU A 2 -8.39 -23.83 -12.41
CA GLU A 2 -8.81 -22.71 -11.57
C GLU A 2 -7.55 -21.99 -11.12
N TRP A 3 -7.34 -20.77 -11.61
CA TRP A 3 -6.25 -19.93 -11.14
C TRP A 3 -6.55 -19.57 -9.69
N THR A 4 -5.79 -20.14 -8.76
CA THR A 4 -5.95 -19.78 -7.36
C THR A 4 -5.64 -18.28 -7.20
N PRO A 5 -6.41 -17.53 -6.41
CA PRO A 5 -6.24 -16.08 -6.25
C PRO A 5 -4.80 -15.70 -5.86
N LEU A 6 -4.11 -16.61 -5.17
CA LEU A 6 -2.70 -16.49 -4.79
C LEU A 6 -1.75 -16.41 -6.00
N THR A 7 -2.05 -17.14 -7.08
CA THR A 7 -1.24 -17.13 -8.32
C THR A 7 -1.36 -15.79 -9.04
N ILE A 8 -2.58 -15.24 -9.13
CA ILE A 8 -2.83 -13.91 -9.72
C ILE A 8 -2.09 -12.84 -8.91
N PHE A 9 -2.11 -12.96 -7.58
CA PHE A 9 -1.41 -12.04 -6.68
C PHE A 9 0.11 -12.07 -6.89
N ILE A 10 0.72 -13.25 -7.04
CA ILE A 10 2.16 -13.39 -7.27
C ILE A 10 2.56 -12.81 -8.63
N PHE A 11 1.75 -12.98 -9.68
CA PHE A 11 2.03 -12.44 -11.00
C PHE A 11 1.90 -10.91 -11.03
N LEU A 12 0.85 -10.35 -10.41
CA LEU A 12 0.71 -8.91 -10.25
C LEU A 12 1.87 -8.34 -9.45
N PHE A 13 2.21 -8.97 -8.32
CA PHE A 13 3.32 -8.55 -7.45
C PHE A 13 4.66 -8.59 -8.17
N SER A 14 4.95 -9.66 -8.89
CA SER A 14 6.20 -9.83 -9.65
C SER A 14 6.29 -8.87 -10.84
N GLY A 15 5.18 -8.64 -11.56
CA GLY A 15 5.11 -7.68 -12.65
C GLY A 15 5.32 -6.25 -12.18
N THR A 16 4.69 -5.87 -11.07
CA THR A 16 4.93 -4.57 -10.44
C THR A 16 6.35 -4.46 -9.90
N ALA A 17 6.90 -5.50 -9.28
CA ALA A 17 8.28 -5.52 -8.79
C ALA A 17 9.30 -5.35 -9.93
N GLY A 18 9.05 -5.94 -11.11
CA GLY A 18 9.90 -5.78 -12.30
C GLY A 18 9.89 -4.35 -12.87
N VAL A 19 8.70 -3.76 -13.05
CA VAL A 19 8.56 -2.36 -13.48
C VAL A 19 9.16 -1.39 -12.44
N LEU A 20 9.00 -1.73 -11.15
CA LEU A 20 9.54 -0.98 -10.03
C LEU A 20 11.07 -1.08 -9.93
N ALA A 21 11.67 -2.25 -10.12
CA ALA A 21 13.13 -2.42 -10.13
C ALA A 21 13.76 -1.62 -11.28
N TYR A 22 13.12 -1.58 -12.44
CA TYR A 22 13.54 -0.77 -13.57
C TYR A 22 13.40 0.74 -13.29
N GLY A 23 12.34 1.16 -12.59
CA GLY A 23 12.09 2.55 -12.19
C GLY A 23 13.02 3.06 -11.07
N LEU A 24 13.31 2.21 -10.08
CA LEU A 24 14.21 2.45 -8.94
C LEU A 24 15.64 2.77 -9.39
N LEU A 25 16.12 2.11 -10.44
CA LEU A 25 17.46 2.34 -10.99
C LEU A 25 17.61 3.71 -11.68
N LYS A 26 16.52 4.33 -12.15
CA LYS A 26 16.60 5.55 -12.96
C LYS A 26 16.06 6.82 -12.32
N ARG A 27 15.06 6.79 -11.43
CA ARG A 27 14.58 8.02 -10.77
C ARG A 27 14.00 7.77 -9.35
N PRO A 28 14.39 8.59 -8.35
CA PRO A 28 13.80 8.52 -7.00
C PRO A 28 12.28 8.79 -6.96
N VAL A 29 11.73 9.43 -7.99
CA VAL A 29 10.28 9.60 -8.20
C VAL A 29 9.53 8.27 -8.22
N TRP A 30 10.15 7.18 -8.71
CA TRP A 30 9.53 5.85 -8.71
C TRP A 30 9.38 5.26 -7.32
N MET A 31 10.28 5.57 -6.38
CA MET A 31 10.14 5.15 -4.98
C MET A 31 8.92 5.79 -4.32
N TRP A 32 8.58 7.02 -4.71
CA TRP A 32 7.36 7.67 -4.21
C TRP A 32 6.08 6.97 -4.70
N TYR A 33 6.04 6.58 -5.98
CA TYR A 33 4.94 5.78 -6.53
C TYR A 33 4.89 4.36 -5.93
N LEU A 34 6.04 3.75 -5.61
CA LEU A 34 6.11 2.46 -4.92
C LEU A 34 5.47 2.52 -3.54
N GLY A 35 5.73 3.58 -2.78
CA GLY A 35 5.07 3.75 -1.47
C GLY A 35 3.55 3.86 -1.61
N TRP A 36 3.04 4.57 -2.62
CA TRP A 36 1.59 4.58 -2.90
C TRP A 36 1.05 3.20 -3.22
N TRP A 37 1.77 2.44 -4.04
CA TRP A 37 1.38 1.07 -4.37
C TRP A 37 1.31 0.18 -3.13
N MET A 38 2.29 0.30 -2.22
CA MET A 38 2.27 -0.36 -0.91
C MET A 38 1.08 0.09 -0.04
N PHE A 39 0.73 1.38 -0.02
CA PHE A 39 -0.45 1.87 0.70
C PHE A 39 -1.75 1.28 0.15
N TYR A 40 -1.87 1.11 -1.17
CA TYR A 40 -3.03 0.48 -1.79
C TYR A 40 -3.11 -1.01 -1.48
N LEU A 41 -1.99 -1.75 -1.54
CA LEU A 41 -1.96 -3.16 -1.12
C LEU A 41 -2.37 -3.31 0.35
N PHE A 42 -1.88 -2.43 1.21
CA PHE A 42 -2.21 -2.46 2.63
C PHE A 42 -3.70 -2.19 2.85
N ALA A 43 -4.29 -1.25 2.10
CA ALA A 43 -5.73 -0.97 2.13
C ALA A 43 -6.57 -2.15 1.62
N ILE A 44 -6.12 -2.85 0.57
CA ILE A 44 -6.78 -4.05 0.06
C ILE A 44 -6.74 -5.17 1.11
N TYR A 45 -5.59 -5.42 1.73
CA TYR A 45 -5.43 -6.44 2.77
C TYR A 45 -6.29 -6.13 4.01
N PHE A 46 -6.30 -4.87 4.46
CA PHE A 46 -7.16 -4.43 5.56
C PHE A 46 -8.65 -4.54 5.22
N GLY A 47 -9.04 -4.17 3.99
CA GLY A 47 -10.41 -4.28 3.51
C GLY A 47 -10.90 -5.73 3.44
N ASP A 48 -10.07 -6.64 2.93
CA ASP A 48 -10.37 -8.07 2.87
C ASP A 48 -10.50 -8.68 4.27
N GLY A 49 -9.59 -8.35 5.18
CA GLY A 49 -9.68 -8.76 6.59
C GLY A 49 -10.94 -8.25 7.29
N PHE A 50 -11.36 -7.01 6.98
CA PHE A 50 -12.60 -6.45 7.50
C PHE A 50 -13.84 -7.17 6.95
N ILE A 51 -13.90 -7.44 5.63
CA ILE A 51 -15.01 -8.17 5.01
C ILE A 51 -15.09 -9.60 5.56
N ALA A 52 -13.95 -10.26 5.75
CA ALA A 52 -13.88 -11.59 6.35
C ALA A 52 -14.39 -11.59 7.79
N MET A 53 -14.01 -10.60 8.61
CA MET A 53 -14.59 -10.43 9.95
C MET A 53 -16.09 -10.16 9.88
N PHE A 54 -16.53 -9.22 9.04
CA PHE A 54 -17.94 -8.81 8.94
C PHE A 54 -18.86 -9.97 8.53
N THR A 55 -18.41 -10.85 7.65
CA THR A 55 -19.18 -12.02 7.20
C THR A 55 -19.29 -13.13 8.25
N HIS A 56 -18.40 -13.16 9.25
CA HIS A 56 -18.39 -14.18 10.30
C HIS A 56 -18.97 -13.70 11.65
N MET A 57 -19.41 -12.44 11.74
CA MET A 57 -19.98 -11.89 12.97
C MET A 57 -21.35 -12.50 13.26
N ARG A 58 -21.45 -13.24 14.36
CA ARG A 58 -22.72 -13.66 14.97
C ARG A 58 -23.10 -12.83 16.20
N ASP A 59 -22.14 -12.13 16.79
CA ASP A 59 -22.31 -11.39 18.04
C ASP A 59 -22.07 -9.88 17.89
N THR A 60 -22.84 -9.07 18.62
CA THR A 60 -22.75 -7.59 18.59
C THR A 60 -21.40 -7.07 19.11
N LYS A 61 -20.72 -7.87 19.94
CA LYS A 61 -19.39 -7.55 20.49
C LYS A 61 -18.29 -7.64 19.43
N ASP A 62 -18.38 -8.62 18.53
CA ASP A 62 -17.42 -8.76 17.43
C ASP A 62 -17.55 -7.60 16.43
N LEU A 63 -18.78 -7.11 16.23
CA LEU A 63 -19.05 -5.95 15.39
C LEU A 63 -18.42 -4.66 15.94
N ALA A 64 -18.51 -4.44 17.25
CA ALA A 64 -17.84 -3.31 17.90
C ALA A 64 -16.31 -3.42 17.80
N MET A 65 -15.75 -4.62 17.97
CA MET A 65 -14.30 -4.86 17.89
C MET A 65 -13.76 -4.62 16.47
N SER A 66 -14.47 -5.08 15.44
CA SER A 66 -14.07 -4.85 14.05
C SER A 66 -14.27 -3.41 13.59
N LEU A 67 -15.28 -2.69 14.11
CA LEU A 67 -15.40 -1.25 13.90
C LEU A 67 -14.22 -0.50 14.50
N LEU A 68 -13.80 -0.85 15.73
CA LEU A 68 -12.61 -0.29 16.35
C LEU A 68 -11.34 -0.59 15.55
N TRP A 69 -11.22 -1.81 15.02
CA TRP A 69 -10.10 -2.21 14.18
C TRP A 69 -10.07 -1.43 12.86
N LEU A 70 -11.22 -1.24 12.21
CA LEU A 70 -11.33 -0.49 10.97
C LEU A 70 -11.06 1.00 11.18
N VAL A 71 -11.67 1.61 12.20
CA VAL A 71 -11.45 3.04 12.51
C VAL A 71 -10.00 3.28 12.95
N GLY A 72 -9.44 2.40 13.78
CA GLY A 72 -8.04 2.48 14.22
C GLY A 72 -7.05 2.34 13.05
N GLY A 73 -7.25 1.32 12.21
CA GLY A 73 -6.44 1.12 11.00
C GLY A 73 -6.55 2.29 10.02
N PHE A 74 -7.76 2.83 9.83
CA PHE A 74 -8.01 3.95 8.93
C PHE A 74 -7.37 5.25 9.40
N LEU A 75 -7.38 5.53 10.71
CA LEU A 75 -6.72 6.72 11.28
C LEU A 75 -5.20 6.67 11.07
N ILE A 76 -4.57 5.52 11.35
CA ILE A 76 -3.13 5.33 11.12
C ILE A 76 -2.81 5.46 9.61
N TRP A 77 -3.64 4.86 8.76
CA TRP A 77 -3.48 4.93 7.31
C TRP A 77 -3.58 6.36 6.77
N ILE A 78 -4.57 7.15 7.21
CA ILE A 78 -4.70 8.57 6.82
C ILE A 78 -3.46 9.37 7.20
N VAL A 79 -2.94 9.18 8.41
CA VAL A 79 -1.74 9.90 8.87
C VAL A 79 -0.54 9.53 7.99
N GLY A 80 -0.35 8.25 7.71
CA GLY A 80 0.70 7.74 6.81
C GLY A 80 0.58 8.30 5.39
N VAL A 81 -0.63 8.26 4.82
CA VAL A 81 -0.93 8.78 3.47
C VAL A 81 -0.73 10.30 3.38
N ARG A 82 -1.19 11.04 4.39
CA ARG A 82 -1.03 12.51 4.44
C ARG A 82 0.44 12.91 4.53
N TRP A 83 1.23 12.18 5.31
CA TRP A 83 2.68 12.39 5.39
C TRP A 83 3.36 12.03 4.05
N TRP A 84 3.05 10.87 3.50
CA TRP A 84 3.62 10.39 2.24
C TRP A 84 3.32 11.33 1.07
N SER A 85 2.10 11.87 1.01
CA SER A 85 1.67 12.84 0.01
C SER A 85 2.47 14.15 0.08
N LYS A 86 2.71 14.68 1.29
CA LYS A 86 3.48 15.92 1.49
C LYS A 86 4.96 15.77 1.16
N ASN A 87 5.53 14.58 1.35
CA ASN A 87 6.96 14.35 1.18
C ASN A 87 7.39 14.06 -0.27
N ARG A 88 6.47 14.16 -1.25
CA ARG A 88 6.77 13.98 -2.69
C ARG A 88 8.00 14.75 -3.17
N HIS A 89 8.18 15.97 -2.68
CA HIS A 89 9.28 16.85 -3.05
C HIS A 89 10.68 16.28 -2.71
N GLN A 90 10.77 15.39 -1.72
CA GLN A 90 12.02 14.74 -1.31
C GLN A 90 12.48 13.69 -2.34
N PHE A 91 11.54 13.09 -3.06
CA PHE A 91 11.78 12.04 -4.05
C PHE A 91 11.98 12.60 -5.48
N GLY A 92 11.81 13.91 -5.68
CA GLY A 92 11.98 14.58 -6.98
C GLY A 92 13.35 15.22 -7.20
N ARG A 93 14.19 15.33 -6.18
CA ARG A 93 15.55 15.88 -6.32
C ARG A 93 16.43 14.83 -6.97
N SER A 94 16.61 14.93 -8.29
CA SER A 94 17.63 14.17 -9.01
C SER A 94 18.99 14.46 -8.38
N THR A 95 19.76 13.40 -8.12
CA THR A 95 21.16 13.40 -7.69
C THR A 95 22.05 14.28 -8.59
N ASP A 96 21.60 14.64 -9.79
CA ASP A 96 22.30 15.55 -10.70
C ASP A 96 22.44 16.99 -10.16
N ALA A 97 21.56 17.43 -9.25
CA ALA A 97 21.71 18.74 -8.61
C ALA A 97 22.83 18.79 -7.55
N GLN A 98 23.35 17.63 -7.11
CA GLN A 98 24.43 17.55 -6.13
C GLN A 98 25.82 17.28 -6.74
N LYS A 99 25.91 16.85 -8.00
CA LYS A 99 27.19 16.64 -8.71
C LYS A 99 27.75 17.89 -9.39
N GLY A 100 27.08 19.03 -9.27
CA GLY A 100 27.45 20.31 -9.88
C GLY A 100 28.01 21.35 -8.90
N LYS A 101 28.65 20.93 -7.80
CA LYS A 101 29.48 21.81 -6.97
C LYS A 101 30.88 21.26 -6.86
#